data_AF-A0AA41SFH8-F1
#
_entry.id   AF-A0AA41SFH8-F1
#
_cell.length_a   1.000
_cell.length_b   1.000
_cell.length_c   1.000
_cell.angle_alpha   90.00
_cell.angle_beta   90.00
_cell.angle_gamma   90.00
#
_symmetry.space_group_name_H-M   'P 1'
#
loop_
_entity.id
_entity.type
_entity.pdbx_description
1 polymer ?
#
loop_
_entity_poly.entity_id
_entity_poly.type
_entity_poly.pdbx_seq_one_letter_code
_entity_poly.pdbx_strand_id
1 'polypeptide(L)'
;MQVGEYAGMKVQDAKPLIGSKLLENGQAVSYSEPEKKVMSRSGDECVVALTDQWYITYGEEEWRKLAEECLSNMNLYHGETRNGFEHTLSWLNKWGCSRSFGLGTRIPFDEQFLVESLSDSTLYMAYYTIAHMLQNGEMYGRDTSLVKPEQMTDEVWNYVFCEGPYPKSSTISQSVLNKMKQEFSYWYPFDLRVSGKDLIQNHLTFCIYNHTALLPEHRWPRGFRCNGHIMLNSEKMSKSTGNFKTLREAIQDFSADATRFALADAGDGMDDANFVFDTSTSAILRLTKEISWMEEILESESSLRPGPPATYADKVFSNEMDIAVTETEKNFNEYMFRDALKTGFYDLQAARDEYRFSCGTNGMNRDLLWRFMDVQTRLVTPICPHYAEYVWRMLLKKDTFVIKAGWPVADRPDRTLRWADKYVQQSIATMRKLLEKQTSGSKKKGAPVTVPSTENKPTIGLIYVNELYDGWKAECLNILRANFDAEACQFAPDSEIQAALKQSNVGQQANFKQVQKLCMPFLRFKKDEALSVGVQALDLMLPFGEMEVLQENLELIKRHLGLEQVQVLNALNKDDVDKAGKHADLLSQSPPSPGSPTPIFLS
;
A
#
# COMPACT_ATOMS: atom_id res chain seq x y z
N MET A 1 -33.85 -28.53 -29.75
CA MET A 1 -34.49 -29.86 -29.73
C MET A 1 -35.01 -30.18 -31.13
N GLN A 2 -34.73 -31.36 -31.66
CA GLN A 2 -35.10 -31.74 -33.04
C GLN A 2 -36.22 -32.79 -33.11
N VAL A 3 -36.58 -33.42 -32.00
CA VAL A 3 -37.55 -34.53 -31.94
C VAL A 3 -38.41 -34.43 -30.68
N GLY A 4 -39.54 -35.14 -30.68
CA GLY A 4 -40.46 -35.22 -29.55
C GLY A 4 -41.38 -34.00 -29.40
N GLU A 5 -42.11 -33.96 -28.28
CA GLU A 5 -43.10 -32.92 -27.97
C GLU A 5 -42.51 -31.49 -27.88
N TYR A 6 -41.22 -31.38 -27.58
CA TYR A 6 -40.50 -30.11 -27.47
C TYR A 6 -39.66 -29.77 -28.71
N ALA A 7 -39.97 -30.36 -29.88
CA ALA A 7 -39.27 -30.07 -31.13
C ALA A 7 -39.36 -28.57 -31.49
N GLY A 8 -38.24 -27.98 -31.90
CA GLY A 8 -38.14 -26.54 -32.20
C GLY A 8 -37.74 -25.65 -31.02
N MET A 9 -37.80 -26.14 -29.77
CA MET A 9 -37.35 -25.38 -28.60
C MET A 9 -35.82 -25.38 -28.45
N LYS A 10 -35.25 -24.33 -27.84
CA LYS A 10 -33.85 -24.33 -27.41
C LYS A 10 -33.66 -25.35 -26.27
N VAL A 11 -32.47 -25.96 -26.21
CA VAL A 11 -32.17 -27.01 -25.21
C VAL A 11 -32.29 -26.47 -23.79
N GLN A 12 -31.86 -25.22 -23.54
CA GLN A 12 -31.95 -24.57 -22.23
C GLN A 12 -33.40 -24.50 -21.70
N ASP A 13 -34.38 -24.29 -22.59
CA ASP A 13 -35.79 -24.15 -22.23
C ASP A 13 -36.48 -25.52 -22.14
N ALA A 14 -36.08 -26.46 -23.01
CA ALA A 14 -36.68 -27.80 -23.06
C ALA A 14 -36.19 -28.73 -21.94
N LYS A 15 -34.95 -28.57 -21.47
CA LYS A 15 -34.33 -29.47 -20.48
C LYS A 15 -35.11 -29.54 -19.15
N PRO A 16 -35.54 -28.43 -18.52
CA PRO A 16 -36.34 -28.48 -17.29
C PRO A 16 -37.72 -29.14 -17.49
N LEU A 17 -38.35 -28.90 -18.65
CA LEU A 17 -39.66 -29.47 -18.98
C LEU A 17 -39.60 -30.98 -19.19
N ILE A 18 -38.57 -31.46 -19.89
CA ILE A 18 -38.33 -32.91 -20.05
C ILE A 18 -38.04 -33.56 -18.69
N GLY A 19 -37.20 -32.93 -17.87
CA GLY A 19 -36.88 -33.42 -16.52
C GLY A 19 -38.13 -33.57 -15.66
N SER A 20 -38.98 -32.54 -15.62
CA SER A 20 -40.24 -32.55 -14.85
C SER A 20 -41.17 -33.66 -15.33
N LYS A 21 -41.33 -33.81 -16.65
CA LYS A 21 -42.17 -34.88 -17.23
C LYS A 21 -41.65 -36.28 -16.91
N LEU A 22 -40.34 -36.50 -16.96
CA LEU A 22 -39.74 -37.80 -16.61
C LEU A 22 -39.97 -38.13 -15.13
N LEU A 23 -39.89 -37.14 -14.24
CA LEU A 23 -40.20 -37.30 -12.82
C LEU A 23 -41.68 -37.60 -12.59
N GLU A 24 -42.58 -36.82 -13.20
CA GLU A 24 -44.04 -36.99 -13.11
C GLU A 24 -44.51 -38.37 -13.61
N ASN A 25 -43.88 -38.88 -14.67
CA ASN A 25 -44.17 -40.20 -15.22
C ASN A 25 -43.49 -41.37 -14.48
N GLY A 26 -42.70 -41.10 -13.44
CA GLY A 26 -41.93 -42.12 -12.70
C GLY A 26 -40.83 -42.79 -13.54
N GLN A 27 -40.35 -42.13 -14.59
CA GLN A 27 -39.30 -42.62 -15.51
C GLN A 27 -37.90 -42.13 -15.11
N ALA A 28 -37.82 -41.21 -14.16
CA ALA A 28 -36.59 -40.71 -13.58
C ALA A 28 -36.77 -40.49 -12.07
N VAL A 29 -35.64 -40.36 -11.36
CA VAL A 29 -35.60 -39.97 -9.96
C VAL A 29 -34.61 -38.82 -9.79
N SER A 30 -34.87 -37.95 -8.83
CA SER A 30 -33.90 -36.90 -8.47
C SER A 30 -32.75 -37.55 -7.72
N TYR A 31 -31.53 -37.33 -8.21
CA TYR A 31 -30.29 -37.76 -7.58
C TYR A 31 -29.42 -36.55 -7.31
N SER A 32 -28.78 -36.52 -6.15
CA SER A 32 -27.89 -35.45 -5.74
C SER A 32 -26.62 -36.05 -5.17
N GLU A 33 -25.50 -35.51 -5.60
CA GLU A 33 -24.17 -35.88 -5.12
C GLU A 33 -23.31 -34.62 -4.94
N PRO A 34 -22.31 -34.66 -4.06
CA PRO A 34 -21.34 -33.58 -4.00
C PRO A 34 -20.61 -33.45 -5.34
N GLU A 35 -20.51 -32.23 -5.88
CA GLU A 35 -19.83 -31.97 -7.17
C GLU A 35 -18.36 -32.44 -7.16
N LYS A 36 -17.73 -32.40 -5.99
CA LYS A 36 -16.38 -32.89 -5.72
C LYS A 36 -16.39 -33.68 -4.43
N LYS A 37 -15.38 -34.54 -4.23
CA LYS A 37 -15.18 -35.24 -2.96
C LYS A 37 -15.04 -34.24 -1.81
N VAL A 38 -15.96 -34.32 -0.85
CA VAL A 38 -15.97 -33.50 0.37
C VAL A 38 -15.60 -34.39 1.55
N MET A 39 -14.59 -33.97 2.33
CA MET A 39 -14.17 -34.67 3.54
C MET A 39 -14.60 -33.86 4.77
N SER A 40 -15.23 -34.53 5.72
CA SER A 40 -15.60 -33.95 7.01
C SER A 40 -14.39 -33.83 7.94
N ARG A 41 -14.56 -33.11 9.07
CA ARG A 41 -13.53 -33.01 10.10
C ARG A 41 -13.24 -34.34 10.81
N SER A 42 -14.18 -35.28 10.84
CA SER A 42 -13.98 -36.63 11.40
C SER A 42 -13.19 -37.55 10.47
N GLY A 43 -12.95 -37.12 9.22
CA GLY A 43 -12.30 -37.94 8.19
C GLY A 43 -13.28 -38.76 7.35
N ASP A 44 -14.59 -38.62 7.56
CA ASP A 44 -15.61 -39.29 6.75
C ASP A 44 -15.86 -38.55 5.42
N GLU A 45 -16.10 -39.30 4.35
CA GLU A 45 -16.52 -38.77 3.07
C GLU A 45 -18.00 -38.36 3.12
N CYS A 46 -18.28 -37.10 2.79
CA CYS A 46 -19.63 -36.55 2.87
C CYS A 46 -20.48 -36.98 1.67
N VAL A 47 -21.79 -37.09 1.91
CA VAL A 47 -22.82 -37.34 0.90
C VAL A 47 -23.89 -36.24 0.95
N VAL A 48 -24.70 -36.11 -0.09
CA VAL A 48 -25.91 -35.28 -0.02
C VAL A 48 -27.02 -36.10 0.63
N ALA A 49 -27.63 -35.55 1.67
CA ALA A 49 -28.73 -36.18 2.38
C ALA A 49 -29.97 -35.30 2.32
N LEU A 50 -31.14 -35.92 2.11
CA LEU A 50 -32.43 -35.28 2.27
C LEU A 50 -32.92 -35.54 3.69
N THR A 51 -32.79 -34.54 4.56
CA THR A 51 -33.10 -34.65 6.00
C THR A 51 -33.81 -33.41 6.49
N ASP A 52 -34.59 -33.54 7.56
CA ASP A 52 -35.16 -32.40 8.26
C ASP A 52 -34.05 -31.55 8.89
N GLN A 53 -34.05 -30.25 8.58
CA GLN A 53 -33.03 -29.31 9.05
C GLN A 53 -33.60 -27.89 9.13
N TRP A 54 -33.20 -27.13 10.16
CA TRP A 54 -33.43 -25.70 10.20
C TRP A 54 -32.44 -24.99 9.27
N TYR A 55 -32.92 -24.05 8.48
CA TYR A 55 -32.12 -23.30 7.52
C TYR A 55 -32.46 -21.82 7.51
N ILE A 56 -31.47 -21.00 7.14
CA ILE A 56 -31.64 -19.57 6.85
C ILE A 56 -31.85 -19.41 5.34
N THR A 57 -32.82 -18.58 4.95
CA THR A 57 -33.28 -18.40 3.56
C THR A 57 -32.64 -17.19 2.87
N TYR A 58 -31.30 -17.18 2.78
CA TYR A 58 -30.57 -16.09 2.10
C TYR A 58 -30.93 -15.89 0.61
N GLY A 59 -31.56 -16.89 -0.02
CA GLY A 59 -32.03 -16.82 -1.41
C GLY A 59 -33.32 -16.02 -1.62
N GLU A 60 -33.93 -15.46 -0.58
CA GLU A 60 -35.10 -14.58 -0.72
C GLU A 60 -34.75 -13.30 -1.49
N GLU A 61 -35.52 -13.00 -2.54
CA GLU A 61 -35.20 -11.90 -3.46
C GLU A 61 -35.18 -10.53 -2.76
N GLU A 62 -36.13 -10.28 -1.85
CA GLU A 62 -36.22 -9.03 -1.10
C GLU A 62 -35.02 -8.85 -0.16
N TRP A 63 -34.62 -9.91 0.55
CA TRP A 63 -33.49 -9.85 1.46
C TRP A 63 -32.16 -9.75 0.71
N ARG A 64 -32.00 -10.46 -0.42
CA ARG A 64 -30.83 -10.32 -1.29
C ARG A 64 -30.66 -8.89 -1.78
N LYS A 65 -31.74 -8.21 -2.19
CA LYS A 65 -31.68 -6.80 -2.61
C LYS A 65 -31.14 -5.88 -1.52
N LEU A 66 -31.58 -6.06 -0.26
CA LEU A 66 -31.05 -5.30 0.87
C LEU A 66 -29.55 -5.58 1.09
N ALA A 67 -29.13 -6.83 0.97
CA ALA A 67 -27.71 -7.20 1.07
C ALA A 67 -26.86 -6.61 -0.07
N GLU A 68 -27.37 -6.59 -1.30
CA GLU A 68 -26.74 -5.95 -2.46
C GLU A 68 -26.62 -4.43 -2.28
N GLU A 69 -27.67 -3.77 -1.78
CA GLU A 69 -27.66 -2.34 -1.46
C GLU A 69 -26.62 -2.03 -0.37
N CYS A 70 -26.61 -2.81 0.71
CA CYS A 70 -25.64 -2.73 1.77
C CYS A 70 -24.21 -2.84 1.22
N LEU A 71 -23.92 -3.85 0.39
CA LEU A 71 -22.62 -4.06 -0.25
C LEU A 71 -22.21 -2.90 -1.18
N SER A 72 -23.17 -2.27 -1.86
CA SER A 72 -22.90 -1.14 -2.77
C SER A 72 -22.34 0.08 -2.03
N ASN A 73 -22.74 0.29 -0.78
CA ASN A 73 -22.32 1.40 0.07
C ASN A 73 -21.03 1.13 0.85
N MET A 74 -20.48 -0.10 0.82
CA MET A 74 -19.27 -0.47 1.57
C MET A 74 -17.97 -0.10 0.86
N ASN A 75 -16.95 0.25 1.64
CA ASN A 75 -15.56 0.26 1.18
C ASN A 75 -14.93 -1.14 1.32
N LEU A 76 -14.48 -1.70 0.19
CA LEU A 76 -13.91 -3.05 0.10
C LEU A 76 -12.41 -3.07 -0.25
N TYR A 77 -11.80 -1.89 -0.44
CA TYR A 77 -10.38 -1.65 -0.74
C TYR A 77 -9.83 -2.28 -2.04
N HIS A 78 -10.37 -3.41 -2.50
CA HIS A 78 -9.97 -4.13 -3.71
C HIS A 78 -11.19 -4.55 -4.54
N GLY A 79 -11.07 -4.44 -5.87
CA GLY A 79 -12.13 -4.86 -6.80
C GLY A 79 -12.41 -6.36 -6.76
N GLU A 80 -11.39 -7.19 -6.54
CA GLU A 80 -11.54 -8.65 -6.39
C GLU A 80 -12.44 -9.02 -5.21
N THR A 81 -12.32 -8.32 -4.08
CA THR A 81 -13.17 -8.55 -2.91
C THR A 81 -14.64 -8.27 -3.24
N ARG A 82 -14.93 -7.17 -3.96
CA ARG A 82 -16.28 -6.85 -4.42
C ARG A 82 -16.84 -7.96 -5.32
N ASN A 83 -16.08 -8.38 -6.32
CA ASN A 83 -16.48 -9.46 -7.22
C ASN A 83 -16.76 -10.76 -6.46
N GLY A 84 -15.98 -11.05 -5.42
CA GLY A 84 -16.18 -12.22 -4.56
C GLY A 84 -17.53 -12.18 -3.82
N PHE A 85 -17.90 -11.03 -3.26
CA PHE A 85 -19.21 -10.86 -2.62
C PHE A 85 -20.36 -10.94 -3.63
N GLU A 86 -20.28 -10.21 -4.75
CA GLU A 86 -21.31 -10.21 -5.80
C GLU A 86 -21.54 -11.62 -6.36
N HIS A 87 -20.45 -12.35 -6.59
CA HIS A 87 -20.51 -13.75 -6.99
C HIS A 87 -21.27 -14.57 -5.94
N THR A 88 -20.94 -14.47 -4.65
CA THR A 88 -21.65 -15.22 -3.60
C THR A 88 -23.12 -14.85 -3.47
N LEU A 89 -23.46 -13.56 -3.49
CA LEU A 89 -24.86 -13.10 -3.45
C LEU A 89 -25.70 -13.66 -4.62
N SER A 90 -25.07 -13.90 -5.79
CA SER A 90 -25.78 -14.40 -6.97
C SER A 90 -26.27 -15.85 -6.87
N TRP A 91 -25.60 -16.70 -6.08
CA TRP A 91 -25.92 -18.14 -5.99
C TRP A 91 -26.34 -18.61 -4.59
N LEU A 92 -26.07 -17.81 -3.54
CA LEU A 92 -26.41 -18.19 -2.17
C LEU A 92 -27.94 -18.35 -2.02
N ASN A 93 -28.35 -19.47 -1.43
CA ASN A 93 -29.77 -19.81 -1.28
C ASN A 93 -30.09 -20.19 0.16
N LYS A 94 -30.31 -21.49 0.45
CA LYS A 94 -30.58 -21.96 1.81
C LYS A 94 -29.29 -22.39 2.49
N TRP A 95 -29.12 -22.01 3.75
CA TRP A 95 -27.99 -22.43 4.58
C TRP A 95 -28.47 -23.23 5.79
N GLY A 96 -28.09 -24.50 5.88
CA GLY A 96 -28.47 -25.38 6.99
C GLY A 96 -27.75 -25.01 8.29
N CYS A 97 -28.45 -24.29 9.17
CA CYS A 97 -27.89 -23.68 10.38
C CYS A 97 -27.99 -24.57 11.64
N SER A 98 -28.77 -25.65 11.62
CA SER A 98 -28.87 -26.58 12.75
C SER A 98 -27.86 -27.74 12.69
N ARG A 99 -27.39 -28.18 13.88
CA ARG A 99 -26.54 -29.35 14.11
C ARG A 99 -27.04 -30.15 15.30
N SER A 100 -26.85 -31.46 15.27
CA SER A 100 -27.24 -32.38 16.37
C SER A 100 -26.07 -32.74 17.31
N PHE A 101 -24.84 -32.38 16.95
CA PHE A 101 -23.62 -32.70 17.70
C PHE A 101 -22.61 -31.56 17.64
N GLY A 102 -21.86 -31.35 18.72
CA GLY A 102 -20.82 -30.33 18.85
C GLY A 102 -21.02 -29.43 20.07
N LEU A 103 -20.30 -28.32 20.07
CA LEU A 103 -20.47 -27.21 21.02
C LEU A 103 -21.20 -26.07 20.32
N GLY A 104 -21.91 -25.25 21.09
CA GLY A 104 -22.62 -24.07 20.57
C GLY A 104 -23.84 -23.72 21.42
N THR A 105 -24.64 -22.79 20.93
CA THR A 105 -25.91 -22.37 21.55
C THR A 105 -27.05 -23.24 21.02
N ARG A 106 -27.97 -23.65 21.90
CA ARG A 106 -29.17 -24.40 21.48
C ARG A 106 -30.18 -23.47 20.79
N ILE A 107 -30.92 -23.99 19.81
CA ILE A 107 -32.02 -23.25 19.20
C ILE A 107 -33.13 -23.08 20.26
N PRO A 108 -33.57 -21.86 20.57
CA PRO A 108 -34.40 -21.59 21.75
C PRO A 108 -35.81 -22.21 21.68
N PHE A 109 -36.32 -22.47 20.47
CA PHE A 109 -37.62 -23.12 20.26
C PHE A 109 -37.51 -24.61 19.89
N ASP A 110 -36.29 -25.13 19.74
CA ASP A 110 -36.03 -26.54 19.40
C ASP A 110 -34.66 -26.97 19.95
N GLU A 111 -34.60 -27.19 21.26
CA GLU A 111 -33.37 -27.44 21.99
C GLU A 111 -32.66 -28.76 21.61
N GLN A 112 -33.29 -29.60 20.77
CA GLN A 112 -32.63 -30.77 20.18
C GLN A 112 -31.44 -30.37 19.29
N PHE A 113 -31.49 -29.18 18.71
CA PHE A 113 -30.48 -28.69 17.79
C PHE A 113 -29.62 -27.57 18.38
N LEU A 114 -28.36 -27.55 17.97
CA LEU A 114 -27.41 -26.47 18.17
C LEU A 114 -27.33 -25.60 16.91
N VAL A 115 -27.06 -24.31 17.10
CA VAL A 115 -26.69 -23.39 16.02
C VAL A 115 -25.25 -23.67 15.60
N GLU A 116 -25.00 -23.76 14.30
CA GLU A 116 -23.67 -23.96 13.75
C GLU A 116 -22.83 -22.67 13.73
N SER A 117 -21.51 -22.83 13.75
CA SER A 117 -20.53 -21.76 13.97
C SER A 117 -20.55 -20.59 12.98
N LEU A 118 -21.00 -20.77 11.73
CA LEU A 118 -21.09 -19.67 10.76
C LEU A 118 -22.42 -18.91 10.86
N SER A 119 -23.38 -19.43 11.63
CA SER A 119 -24.71 -18.83 11.82
C SER A 119 -24.81 -18.05 13.13
N ASP A 120 -24.09 -18.45 14.19
CA ASP A 120 -24.04 -17.72 15.46
C ASP A 120 -22.97 -16.61 15.50
N SER A 121 -22.20 -16.43 14.42
CA SER A 121 -21.07 -15.52 14.35
C SER A 121 -21.31 -14.29 13.46
N THR A 122 -22.55 -13.94 13.14
CA THR A 122 -22.84 -12.90 12.14
C THR A 122 -23.09 -11.51 12.71
N LEU A 123 -23.47 -11.39 13.99
CA LEU A 123 -23.85 -10.13 14.65
C LEU A 123 -23.14 -9.85 15.99
N TYR A 124 -22.21 -10.71 16.41
CA TYR A 124 -21.55 -10.61 17.71
C TYR A 124 -20.73 -9.31 17.91
N MET A 125 -20.45 -8.56 16.84
CA MET A 125 -19.79 -7.27 16.93
C MET A 125 -20.65 -6.26 17.71
N ALA A 126 -21.99 -6.37 17.63
CA ALA A 126 -22.90 -5.60 18.47
C ALA A 126 -22.74 -5.96 19.95
N TYR A 127 -22.55 -7.25 20.27
CA TYR A 127 -22.31 -7.72 21.64
C TYR A 127 -21.03 -7.12 22.23
N TYR A 128 -19.97 -6.92 21.45
CA TYR A 128 -18.74 -6.27 21.93
C TYR A 128 -18.98 -4.90 22.58
N THR A 129 -19.93 -4.13 22.06
CA THR A 129 -20.22 -2.77 22.55
C THR A 129 -20.70 -2.76 24.01
N ILE A 130 -21.33 -3.84 24.48
CA ILE A 130 -21.88 -3.93 25.84
C ILE A 130 -21.29 -5.06 26.67
N ALA A 131 -20.43 -5.91 26.09
CA ALA A 131 -19.83 -7.06 26.78
C ALA A 131 -19.17 -6.65 28.09
N HIS A 132 -18.43 -5.54 28.11
CA HIS A 132 -17.78 -5.01 29.32
C HIS A 132 -18.75 -4.65 30.46
N MET A 133 -20.03 -4.40 30.14
CA MET A 133 -21.07 -4.16 31.14
C MET A 133 -21.74 -5.45 31.61
N LEU A 134 -21.78 -6.48 30.76
CA LEU A 134 -22.41 -7.76 31.04
C LEU A 134 -21.47 -8.71 31.80
N GLN A 135 -20.22 -8.82 31.35
CA GLN A 135 -19.27 -9.81 31.85
C GLN A 135 -18.07 -9.20 32.61
N ASN A 136 -17.95 -7.87 32.63
CA ASN A 136 -16.91 -7.13 33.36
C ASN A 136 -15.46 -7.63 33.09
N GLY A 137 -15.19 -8.01 31.83
CA GLY A 137 -13.90 -8.54 31.41
C GLY A 137 -13.64 -10.02 31.77
N GLU A 138 -14.56 -10.69 32.46
CA GLU A 138 -14.47 -12.13 32.71
C GLU A 138 -14.85 -12.89 31.44
N MET A 139 -14.00 -13.83 31.01
CA MET A 139 -14.11 -14.49 29.72
C MET A 139 -15.32 -15.42 29.63
N TYR A 140 -15.72 -16.04 30.76
CA TYR A 140 -16.78 -17.03 30.81
C TYR A 140 -18.12 -16.49 31.33
N GLY A 141 -18.26 -15.16 31.46
CA GLY A 141 -19.51 -14.51 31.87
C GLY A 141 -19.97 -14.86 33.29
N ARG A 142 -19.05 -15.20 34.20
CA ARG A 142 -19.43 -15.59 35.58
C ARG A 142 -19.78 -14.40 36.46
N ASP A 143 -19.28 -13.21 36.15
CA ASP A 143 -19.70 -11.98 36.81
C ASP A 143 -21.11 -11.60 36.33
N THR A 144 -22.07 -11.68 37.25
CA THR A 144 -23.49 -11.36 37.01
C THR A 144 -23.98 -10.27 37.97
N SER A 145 -23.04 -9.51 38.54
CA SER A 145 -23.31 -8.53 39.58
C SER A 145 -24.17 -7.36 39.09
N LEU A 146 -23.97 -6.92 37.84
CA LEU A 146 -24.71 -5.80 37.24
C LEU A 146 -26.01 -6.26 36.55
N VAL A 147 -25.92 -7.32 35.74
CA VAL A 147 -27.02 -7.90 34.97
C VAL A 147 -26.90 -9.42 34.98
N LYS A 148 -27.98 -10.11 35.31
CA LYS A 148 -28.06 -11.57 35.24
C LYS A 148 -28.42 -12.03 33.83
N PRO A 149 -27.92 -13.19 33.37
CA PRO A 149 -28.21 -13.69 32.02
C PRO A 149 -29.71 -13.80 31.72
N GLU A 150 -30.52 -14.22 32.69
CA GLU A 150 -31.97 -14.41 32.53
C GLU A 150 -32.74 -13.09 32.40
N GLN A 151 -32.11 -11.95 32.74
CA GLN A 151 -32.72 -10.63 32.59
C GLN A 151 -32.59 -10.07 31.16
N MET A 152 -31.72 -10.65 30.33
CA MET A 152 -31.51 -10.24 28.94
C MET A 152 -32.54 -10.89 28.01
N THR A 153 -33.79 -10.45 28.13
CA THR A 153 -34.92 -10.92 27.30
C THR A 153 -34.91 -10.29 25.91
N ASP A 154 -35.74 -10.81 25.00
CA ASP A 154 -35.90 -10.27 23.64
C ASP A 154 -36.29 -8.78 23.65
N GLU A 155 -37.13 -8.33 24.58
CA GLU A 155 -37.48 -6.90 24.69
C GLU A 155 -36.29 -6.04 25.14
N VAL A 156 -35.40 -6.58 25.99
CA VAL A 156 -34.17 -5.90 26.39
C VAL A 156 -33.22 -5.79 25.20
N TRP A 157 -32.99 -6.88 24.47
CA TRP A 157 -32.17 -6.88 23.26
C TRP A 157 -32.72 -5.92 22.19
N ASN A 158 -34.03 -5.95 21.96
CA ASN A 158 -34.72 -5.07 21.02
C ASN A 158 -34.55 -3.59 21.40
N TYR A 159 -34.67 -3.25 22.69
CA TYR A 159 -34.45 -1.88 23.17
C TYR A 159 -33.03 -1.37 22.93
N VAL A 160 -32.03 -2.22 23.21
CA VAL A 160 -30.61 -1.88 23.12
C VAL A 160 -30.15 -1.78 21.67
N PHE A 161 -30.48 -2.75 20.81
CA PHE A 161 -29.91 -2.87 19.47
C PHE A 161 -30.83 -2.47 18.32
N CYS A 162 -32.14 -2.73 18.43
CA CYS A 162 -33.06 -2.65 17.29
C CYS A 162 -34.04 -1.46 17.40
N GLU A 163 -33.66 -0.42 18.15
CA GLU A 163 -34.47 0.79 18.34
C GLU A 163 -35.86 0.54 18.94
N GLY A 164 -36.04 -0.60 19.61
CA GLY A 164 -37.28 -0.99 20.26
C GLY A 164 -37.68 -0.08 21.43
N PRO A 165 -38.95 -0.18 21.88
CA PRO A 165 -39.46 0.57 23.03
C PRO A 165 -38.81 0.11 24.34
N TYR A 166 -38.85 0.96 25.37
CA TYR A 166 -38.32 0.62 26.69
C TYR A 166 -39.03 -0.61 27.30
N PRO A 167 -38.28 -1.63 27.78
CA PRO A 167 -38.86 -2.86 28.28
C PRO A 167 -39.40 -2.67 29.71
N LYS A 168 -40.69 -2.32 29.83
CA LYS A 168 -41.35 -2.04 31.12
C LYS A 168 -41.32 -3.21 32.11
N SER A 169 -41.23 -4.44 31.60
CA SER A 169 -41.12 -5.68 32.39
C SER A 169 -39.70 -5.94 32.89
N SER A 170 -38.69 -5.20 32.39
CA SER A 170 -37.30 -5.45 32.76
C SER A 170 -37.04 -5.05 34.21
N THR A 171 -36.30 -5.91 34.90
CA THR A 171 -35.80 -5.67 36.26
C THR A 171 -34.41 -5.02 36.26
N ILE A 172 -33.81 -4.82 35.08
CA ILE A 172 -32.56 -4.09 34.90
C ILE A 172 -32.85 -2.60 35.11
N SER A 173 -31.98 -1.91 35.86
CA SER A 173 -32.16 -0.48 36.08
C SER A 173 -32.15 0.30 34.75
N GLN A 174 -33.02 1.32 34.66
CA GLN A 174 -33.11 2.17 33.47
C GLN A 174 -31.76 2.81 33.11
N SER A 175 -30.96 3.19 34.11
CA SER A 175 -29.63 3.75 33.88
C SER A 175 -28.69 2.77 33.17
N VAL A 176 -28.73 1.49 33.53
CA VAL A 176 -27.89 0.45 32.91
C VAL A 176 -28.35 0.19 31.47
N LEU A 177 -29.65 0.05 31.25
CA LEU A 177 -30.21 -0.15 29.90
C LEU A 177 -29.89 1.02 28.97
N ASN A 178 -30.05 2.26 29.45
CA ASN A 178 -29.74 3.45 28.66
C ASN A 178 -28.26 3.53 28.33
N LYS A 179 -27.39 3.16 29.27
CA LYS A 179 -25.95 3.13 29.03
C LYS A 179 -25.57 2.05 28.00
N MET A 180 -26.15 0.85 28.06
CA MET A 180 -25.95 -0.19 27.04
C MET A 180 -26.36 0.31 25.65
N LYS A 181 -27.54 0.93 25.55
CA LYS A 181 -28.03 1.51 24.30
C LYS A 181 -27.12 2.63 23.79
N GLN A 182 -26.60 3.47 24.68
CA GLN A 182 -25.67 4.54 24.36
C GLN A 182 -24.34 4.01 23.83
N GLU A 183 -23.74 3.01 24.48
CA GLU A 183 -22.50 2.36 24.02
C GLU A 183 -22.69 1.78 22.61
N PHE A 184 -23.76 1.03 22.38
CA PHE A 184 -24.06 0.51 21.06
C PHE A 184 -24.25 1.63 20.03
N SER A 185 -25.06 2.63 20.33
CA SER A 185 -25.35 3.74 19.40
C SER A 185 -24.12 4.60 19.09
N TYR A 186 -23.13 4.64 19.99
CA TYR A 186 -21.88 5.36 19.79
C TYR A 186 -20.89 4.58 18.92
N TRP A 187 -20.74 3.27 19.18
CA TRP A 187 -19.73 2.43 18.52
C TRP A 187 -20.21 1.77 17.22
N TYR A 188 -21.51 1.74 16.95
CA TYR A 188 -22.09 1.13 15.75
C TYR A 188 -22.59 2.18 14.75
N PRO A 189 -22.50 1.95 13.43
CA PRO A 189 -21.98 0.75 12.75
C PRO A 189 -20.48 0.55 12.94
N PHE A 190 -20.00 -0.70 12.82
CA PHE A 190 -18.55 -0.90 12.79
C PHE A 190 -17.95 -0.33 11.50
N ASP A 191 -16.82 0.36 11.64
CA ASP A 191 -16.13 1.02 10.53
C ASP A 191 -15.39 0.03 9.62
N LEU A 192 -14.77 -0.97 10.21
CA LEU A 192 -13.95 -1.94 9.49
C LEU A 192 -14.00 -3.31 10.12
N ARG A 193 -14.05 -4.33 9.26
CA ARG A 193 -13.74 -5.70 9.64
C ARG A 193 -12.70 -6.33 8.71
N VAL A 194 -11.64 -6.86 9.31
CA VAL A 194 -10.50 -7.46 8.60
C VAL A 194 -10.58 -8.99 8.64
N SER A 195 -10.29 -9.65 7.52
CA SER A 195 -10.40 -11.10 7.41
C SER A 195 -9.59 -11.69 6.25
N GLY A 196 -9.30 -12.99 6.30
CA GLY A 196 -8.86 -13.74 5.13
C GLY A 196 -9.95 -13.84 4.06
N LYS A 197 -9.54 -13.95 2.80
CA LYS A 197 -10.40 -14.09 1.61
C LYS A 197 -11.31 -15.33 1.63
N ASP A 198 -10.97 -16.34 2.40
CA ASP A 198 -11.76 -17.57 2.60
C ASP A 198 -13.12 -17.33 3.25
N LEU A 199 -13.27 -16.24 4.02
CA LEU A 199 -14.51 -15.90 4.70
C LEU A 199 -15.50 -15.07 3.86
N ILE A 200 -15.10 -14.62 2.66
CA ILE A 200 -15.96 -13.82 1.77
C ILE A 200 -17.23 -14.62 1.42
N GLN A 201 -17.05 -15.86 0.97
CA GLN A 201 -18.15 -16.67 0.43
C GLN A 201 -19.10 -17.27 1.49
N ASN A 202 -18.87 -16.97 2.77
CA ASN A 202 -19.64 -17.51 3.88
C ASN A 202 -19.84 -16.41 4.95
N HIS A 203 -19.08 -16.46 6.04
CA HIS A 203 -19.15 -15.60 7.22
C HIS A 203 -19.37 -14.11 6.91
N LEU A 204 -18.56 -13.52 6.02
CA LEU A 204 -18.68 -12.09 5.73
C LEU A 204 -19.96 -11.79 4.93
N THR A 205 -20.35 -12.65 4.01
CA THR A 205 -21.63 -12.50 3.31
C THR A 205 -22.79 -12.69 4.27
N PHE A 206 -22.73 -13.67 5.18
CA PHE A 206 -23.76 -13.90 6.20
C PHE A 206 -23.85 -12.73 7.17
N CYS A 207 -22.71 -12.10 7.50
CA CYS A 207 -22.66 -10.87 8.28
C CYS A 207 -23.51 -9.78 7.61
N ILE A 208 -23.35 -9.54 6.30
CA ILE A 208 -24.18 -8.58 5.55
C ILE A 208 -25.66 -8.91 5.70
N TYR A 209 -26.06 -10.13 5.34
CA TYR A 209 -27.46 -10.55 5.41
C TYR A 209 -28.07 -10.34 6.81
N ASN A 210 -27.40 -10.82 7.86
CA ASN A 210 -27.96 -10.73 9.21
C ASN A 210 -28.04 -9.28 9.70
N HIS A 211 -27.10 -8.42 9.31
CA HIS A 211 -27.19 -6.98 9.61
C HIS A 211 -28.38 -6.33 8.90
N THR A 212 -28.59 -6.63 7.62
CA THR A 212 -29.71 -6.04 6.86
C THR A 212 -31.07 -6.55 7.31
N ALA A 213 -31.15 -7.76 7.89
CA ALA A 213 -32.39 -8.30 8.45
C ALA A 213 -32.78 -7.67 9.79
N LEU A 214 -31.80 -7.32 10.64
CA LEU A 214 -32.06 -6.97 12.04
C LEU A 214 -31.85 -5.50 12.36
N LEU A 215 -30.97 -4.80 11.64
CA LEU A 215 -30.57 -3.43 11.96
C LEU A 215 -31.01 -2.45 10.87
N PRO A 216 -31.34 -1.20 11.25
CA PRO A 216 -31.64 -0.15 10.29
C PRO A 216 -30.41 0.21 9.44
N GLU A 217 -30.64 0.77 8.25
CA GLU A 217 -29.60 1.07 7.24
C GLU A 217 -28.39 1.83 7.80
N HIS A 218 -28.64 2.84 8.65
CA HIS A 218 -27.58 3.64 9.26
C HIS A 218 -26.66 2.86 10.22
N ARG A 219 -26.98 1.59 10.52
CA ARG A 219 -26.19 0.66 11.36
C ARG A 219 -25.60 -0.51 10.57
N TRP A 220 -25.71 -0.49 9.25
CA TRP A 220 -25.11 -1.50 8.40
C TRP A 220 -23.57 -1.39 8.38
N PRO A 221 -22.85 -2.51 8.13
CA PRO A 221 -21.39 -2.50 8.06
C PRO A 221 -20.83 -1.46 7.07
N ARG A 222 -19.76 -0.77 7.44
CA ARG A 222 -19.17 0.27 6.58
C ARG A 222 -18.08 -0.24 5.63
N GLY A 223 -17.36 -1.30 6.01
CA GLY A 223 -16.30 -1.82 5.17
C GLY A 223 -15.69 -3.14 5.62
N PHE A 224 -15.18 -3.87 4.64
CA PHE A 224 -14.40 -5.10 4.84
C PHE A 224 -13.05 -4.96 4.16
N ARG A 225 -11.99 -5.32 4.87
CA ARG A 225 -10.66 -5.47 4.27
C ARG A 225 -10.27 -6.93 4.27
N CYS A 226 -10.18 -7.51 3.08
CA CYS A 226 -9.79 -8.89 2.90
C CYS A 226 -8.29 -8.99 2.56
N ASN A 227 -7.63 -10.06 3.02
CA ASN A 227 -6.25 -10.38 2.70
C ASN A 227 -6.10 -11.84 2.26
N GLY A 228 -5.01 -12.15 1.55
CA GLY A 228 -4.65 -13.53 1.23
C GLY A 228 -4.27 -14.37 2.46
N HIS A 229 -4.00 -15.66 2.25
CA HIS A 229 -3.52 -16.52 3.34
C HIS A 229 -2.07 -16.19 3.67
N ILE A 230 -1.65 -16.48 4.90
CA ILE A 230 -0.26 -16.33 5.29
C ILE A 230 0.57 -17.55 4.87
N MET A 231 1.61 -17.30 4.08
CA MET A 231 2.70 -18.23 3.79
C MET A 231 3.84 -18.03 4.78
N LEU A 232 4.64 -19.06 4.96
CA LEU A 232 5.82 -19.06 5.82
C LEU A 232 7.04 -19.44 4.99
N ASN A 233 7.97 -18.49 4.81
CA ASN A 233 9.14 -18.61 3.93
C ASN A 233 8.76 -19.09 2.51
N SER A 234 7.74 -18.47 1.93
CA SER A 234 7.20 -18.75 0.59
C SER A 234 6.53 -20.12 0.43
N GLU A 235 6.31 -20.85 1.52
CA GLU A 235 5.64 -22.14 1.52
C GLU A 235 4.33 -22.10 2.32
N LYS A 236 3.38 -22.97 1.95
CA LYS A 236 2.12 -23.10 2.68
C LYS A 236 2.39 -23.56 4.11
N MET A 237 1.80 -22.85 5.07
CA MET A 237 1.95 -23.20 6.48
C MET A 237 1.21 -24.53 6.78
N SER A 238 1.94 -25.53 7.24
CA SER A 238 1.40 -26.84 7.59
C SER A 238 2.17 -27.48 8.74
N LYS A 239 1.43 -27.99 9.73
CA LYS A 239 2.01 -28.77 10.83
C LYS A 239 2.67 -30.06 10.34
N SER A 240 2.14 -30.68 9.27
CA SER A 240 2.64 -31.96 8.77
C SER A 240 3.98 -31.86 8.05
N THR A 241 4.30 -30.72 7.44
CA THR A 241 5.58 -30.47 6.76
C THR A 241 6.66 -29.91 7.71
N GLY A 242 6.30 -29.63 8.96
CA GLY A 242 7.16 -28.90 9.91
C GLY A 242 7.24 -27.40 9.65
N ASN A 243 6.67 -26.90 8.54
CA ASN A 243 6.62 -25.47 8.21
C ASN A 243 5.43 -24.80 8.92
N PHE A 244 5.54 -24.64 10.23
CA PHE A 244 4.50 -24.03 11.07
C PHE A 244 5.13 -23.17 12.16
N LYS A 245 4.49 -22.03 12.46
CA LYS A 245 4.93 -21.15 13.54
C LYS A 245 3.72 -20.63 14.29
N THR A 246 3.67 -20.83 15.61
CA THR A 246 2.67 -20.17 16.46
C THR A 246 3.06 -18.72 16.72
N LEU A 247 2.09 -17.89 17.08
CA LEU A 247 2.34 -16.51 17.50
C LEU A 247 3.33 -16.43 18.68
N ARG A 248 3.19 -17.33 19.67
CA ARG A 248 4.07 -17.36 20.84
C ARG A 248 5.51 -17.65 20.46
N GLU A 249 5.74 -18.65 19.61
CA GLU A 249 7.08 -18.99 19.12
C GLU A 249 7.68 -17.86 18.28
N ALA A 250 6.89 -17.21 17.42
CA ALA A 250 7.36 -16.06 16.64
C ALA A 250 7.81 -14.90 17.55
N ILE A 251 7.02 -14.55 18.56
CA ILE A 251 7.36 -13.50 19.53
C ILE A 251 8.61 -13.89 20.34
N GLN A 252 8.73 -15.16 20.75
CA GLN A 252 9.89 -15.62 21.51
C GLN A 252 11.18 -15.56 20.70
N ASP A 253 11.13 -15.92 19.42
CA ASP A 253 12.30 -15.96 18.55
C ASP A 253 12.71 -14.59 18.02
N PHE A 254 11.72 -13.71 17.75
CA PHE A 254 11.99 -12.45 17.06
C PHE A 254 11.65 -11.20 17.87
N SER A 255 11.02 -11.30 19.04
CA SER A 255 10.28 -10.23 19.73
C SER A 255 8.95 -9.86 19.08
N ALA A 256 8.09 -9.20 19.85
CA ALA A 256 6.80 -8.72 19.37
C ALA A 256 6.94 -7.69 18.24
N ASP A 257 7.86 -6.75 18.36
CA ASP A 257 7.99 -5.66 17.38
C ASP A 257 8.59 -6.15 16.06
N ALA A 258 9.61 -7.01 16.08
CA ALA A 258 10.15 -7.53 14.83
C ALA A 258 9.17 -8.48 14.13
N THR A 259 8.38 -9.25 14.89
CA THR A 259 7.28 -10.05 14.34
C THR A 259 6.24 -9.16 13.67
N ARG A 260 5.80 -8.08 14.32
CA ARG A 260 4.85 -7.10 13.75
C ARG A 260 5.42 -6.38 12.53
N PHE A 261 6.70 -6.03 12.57
CA PHE A 261 7.43 -5.43 11.45
C PHE A 261 7.40 -6.35 10.23
N ALA A 262 7.76 -7.63 10.39
CA ALA A 262 7.74 -8.60 9.30
C ALA A 262 6.31 -8.92 8.82
N LEU A 263 5.30 -8.88 9.70
CA LEU A 263 3.90 -9.02 9.31
C LEU A 263 3.39 -7.81 8.49
N ALA A 264 3.82 -6.60 8.82
CA ALA A 264 3.52 -5.41 8.02
C ALA A 264 4.19 -5.49 6.63
N ASP A 265 5.40 -6.05 6.54
CA ASP A 265 6.10 -6.24 5.25
C ASP A 265 5.55 -7.41 4.41
N ALA A 266 4.76 -8.31 5.00
CA ALA A 266 4.39 -9.59 4.40
C ALA A 266 3.51 -9.46 3.14
N GLY A 267 2.66 -8.43 3.07
CA GLY A 267 1.80 -8.16 1.93
C GLY A 267 0.46 -7.52 2.32
N ASP A 268 -0.02 -6.61 1.47
CA ASP A 268 -1.22 -5.81 1.74
C ASP A 268 -2.46 -6.28 0.93
N GLY A 269 -2.31 -7.11 -0.09
CA GLY A 269 -3.39 -7.43 -1.03
C GLY A 269 -4.18 -8.72 -0.76
N MET A 270 -4.94 -9.13 -1.77
CA MET A 270 -5.67 -10.41 -1.84
C MET A 270 -4.77 -11.61 -2.17
N ASP A 271 -3.58 -11.33 -2.72
CA ASP A 271 -2.52 -12.32 -2.87
C ASP A 271 -2.06 -12.83 -1.51
N ASP A 272 -1.58 -14.07 -1.48
CA ASP A 272 -1.10 -14.68 -0.24
C ASP A 272 0.14 -13.93 0.29
N ALA A 273 0.04 -13.43 1.51
CA ALA A 273 1.11 -12.69 2.18
C ALA A 273 2.21 -13.65 2.62
N ASN A 274 3.46 -13.18 2.69
CA ASN A 274 4.59 -14.03 3.01
C ASN A 274 5.34 -13.57 4.27
N PHE A 275 5.26 -14.35 5.34
CA PHE A 275 6.07 -14.12 6.54
C PHE A 275 7.44 -14.77 6.37
N VAL A 276 8.49 -13.95 6.31
CA VAL A 276 9.88 -14.39 6.08
C VAL A 276 10.72 -14.22 7.35
N PHE A 277 11.40 -15.28 7.79
CA PHE A 277 12.24 -15.25 8.99
C PHE A 277 13.45 -14.32 8.84
N ASP A 278 14.03 -14.24 7.64
CA ASP A 278 15.14 -13.33 7.36
C ASP A 278 14.72 -11.86 7.49
N THR A 279 13.49 -11.51 7.10
CA THR A 279 12.92 -10.18 7.32
C THR A 279 12.77 -9.89 8.82
N SER A 280 12.28 -10.86 9.59
CA SER A 280 12.13 -10.73 11.05
C SER A 280 13.49 -10.51 11.73
N THR A 281 14.49 -11.31 11.37
CA THR A 281 15.86 -11.19 11.89
C THR A 281 16.50 -9.85 11.49
N SER A 282 16.29 -9.43 10.24
CA SER A 282 16.74 -8.13 9.75
C SER A 282 16.06 -6.98 10.49
N ALA A 283 14.78 -7.10 10.84
CA ALA A 283 14.06 -6.09 11.60
C ALA A 283 14.65 -5.90 13.01
N ILE A 284 15.03 -6.99 13.71
CA ILE A 284 15.74 -6.89 14.99
C ILE A 284 17.03 -6.07 14.83
N LEU A 285 17.86 -6.43 13.84
CA LEU A 285 19.12 -5.74 13.57
C LEU A 285 18.92 -4.27 13.19
N ARG A 286 17.88 -3.95 12.41
CA ARG A 286 17.56 -2.57 12.02
C ARG A 286 17.14 -1.76 13.25
N LEU A 287 16.13 -2.21 13.98
CA LEU A 287 15.61 -1.48 15.15
C LEU A 287 16.71 -1.26 16.20
N THR A 288 17.52 -2.27 16.50
CA THR A 288 18.64 -2.13 17.45
C THR A 288 19.73 -1.18 16.96
N LYS A 289 20.12 -1.24 15.68
CA LYS A 289 21.08 -0.28 15.10
C LYS A 289 20.56 1.15 15.13
N GLU A 290 19.26 1.34 14.91
CA GLU A 290 18.65 2.66 14.96
C GLU A 290 18.64 3.25 16.37
N ILE A 291 18.36 2.43 17.40
CA ILE A 291 18.54 2.85 18.80
C ILE A 291 19.98 3.28 19.05
N SER A 292 20.97 2.46 18.69
CA SER A 292 22.38 2.79 18.91
C SER A 292 22.79 4.04 18.15
N TRP A 293 22.32 4.23 16.91
CA TRP A 293 22.57 5.44 16.15
C TRP A 293 21.99 6.68 16.83
N MET A 294 20.75 6.60 17.35
CA MET A 294 20.14 7.72 18.09
C MET A 294 20.92 8.03 19.37
N GLU A 295 21.33 7.01 20.12
CA GLU A 295 22.17 7.17 21.32
C GLU A 295 23.50 7.88 20.98
N GLU A 296 24.21 7.42 19.95
CA GLU A 296 25.46 8.04 19.48
C GLU A 296 25.28 9.51 19.07
N ILE A 297 24.19 9.84 18.37
CA ILE A 297 23.88 11.22 17.96
C ILE A 297 23.56 12.11 19.15
N LEU A 298 22.80 11.59 20.13
CA LEU A 298 22.48 12.32 21.36
C LEU A 298 23.74 12.57 22.20
N GLU A 299 24.64 11.59 22.31
CA GLU A 299 25.92 11.74 23.03
C GLU A 299 26.88 12.70 22.32
N SER A 300 26.84 12.74 20.99
CA SER A 300 27.71 13.58 20.15
C SER A 300 27.05 14.90 19.71
N GLU A 301 26.04 15.39 20.45
CA GLU A 301 25.30 16.62 20.13
C GLU A 301 26.23 17.81 19.83
N SER A 302 27.33 17.94 20.59
CA SER A 302 28.33 19.01 20.41
C SER A 302 29.04 19.01 19.06
N SER A 303 29.01 17.90 18.31
CA SER A 303 29.59 17.79 16.97
C SER A 303 28.61 18.17 15.86
N LEU A 304 27.33 18.38 16.19
CA LEU A 304 26.29 18.77 15.26
C LEU A 304 26.28 20.29 15.06
N ARG A 305 25.87 20.71 13.87
CA ARG A 305 25.76 22.13 13.56
C ARG A 305 24.57 22.75 14.30
N PRO A 306 24.78 23.78 15.14
CA PRO A 306 23.70 24.46 15.84
C PRO A 306 22.99 25.49 14.96
N GLY A 307 21.83 25.96 15.41
CA GLY A 307 21.05 27.01 14.74
C GLY A 307 20.08 26.47 13.70
N PRO A 308 19.30 27.36 13.04
CA PRO A 308 18.25 26.95 12.13
C PRO A 308 18.80 26.23 10.88
N PRO A 309 18.03 25.27 10.32
CA PRO A 309 18.36 24.66 9.03
C PRO A 309 18.39 25.72 7.94
N ALA A 310 19.46 25.74 7.13
CA ALA A 310 19.70 26.81 6.14
C ALA A 310 20.33 26.33 4.83
N THR A 311 21.02 25.19 4.84
CA THR A 311 21.71 24.67 3.65
C THR A 311 20.71 24.01 2.69
N TYR A 312 21.11 23.84 1.42
CA TYR A 312 20.32 23.07 0.45
C TYR A 312 19.96 21.68 0.98
N ALA A 313 20.95 20.95 1.52
CA ALA A 313 20.76 19.63 2.10
C ALA A 313 19.75 19.64 3.26
N ASP A 314 19.74 20.69 4.08
CA ASP A 314 18.77 20.84 5.17
C ASP A 314 17.34 20.97 4.63
N LYS A 315 17.14 21.80 3.59
CA LYS A 315 15.84 22.01 2.95
C LYS A 315 15.33 20.72 2.34
N VAL A 316 16.19 19.99 1.62
CA VAL A 316 15.86 18.69 1.01
C VAL A 316 15.46 17.69 2.09
N PHE A 317 16.26 17.54 3.15
CA PHE A 317 15.97 16.56 4.19
C PHE A 317 14.69 16.89 4.97
N SER A 318 14.47 18.18 5.27
CA SER A 318 13.22 18.65 5.87
C SER A 318 12.03 18.28 5.00
N ASN A 319 12.11 18.53 3.69
CA ASN A 319 11.07 18.22 2.73
C ASN A 319 10.83 16.71 2.57
N GLU A 320 11.87 15.87 2.57
CA GLU A 320 11.69 14.42 2.53
C GLU A 320 10.99 13.89 3.79
N MET A 321 11.17 14.52 4.96
CA MET A 321 10.38 14.20 6.15
C MET A 321 8.90 14.56 5.96
N ASP A 322 8.60 15.74 5.42
CA ASP A 322 7.21 16.17 5.13
C ASP A 322 6.52 15.25 4.11
N ILE A 323 7.26 14.81 3.10
CA ILE A 323 6.82 13.82 2.13
C ILE A 323 6.52 12.48 2.79
N ALA A 324 7.44 11.98 3.62
CA ALA A 324 7.24 10.72 4.32
C ALA A 324 5.99 10.76 5.21
N VAL A 325 5.81 11.82 5.99
CA VAL A 325 4.60 12.01 6.82
C VAL A 325 3.33 11.94 5.97
N THR A 326 3.29 12.65 4.84
CA THR A 326 2.13 12.70 3.95
C THR A 326 1.87 11.35 3.25
N GLU A 327 2.92 10.71 2.72
CA GLU A 327 2.80 9.44 1.98
C GLU A 327 2.47 8.28 2.94
N THR A 328 3.04 8.25 4.13
CA THR A 328 2.72 7.24 5.15
C THR A 328 1.29 7.40 5.67
N GLU A 329 0.79 8.63 5.84
CA GLU A 329 -0.61 8.87 6.23
C GLU A 329 -1.57 8.31 5.18
N LYS A 330 -1.31 8.59 3.89
CA LYS A 330 -2.07 8.02 2.79
C LYS A 330 -2.07 6.50 2.85
N ASN A 331 -0.90 5.89 3.01
CA ASN A 331 -0.77 4.43 3.05
C ASN A 331 -1.52 3.81 4.23
N PHE A 332 -1.47 4.40 5.43
CA PHE A 332 -2.28 3.91 6.56
C PHE A 332 -3.79 4.07 6.32
N ASN A 333 -4.24 5.17 5.73
CA ASN A 333 -5.65 5.38 5.39
C ASN A 333 -6.17 4.38 4.35
N GLU A 334 -5.32 3.96 3.43
CA GLU A 334 -5.60 2.89 2.45
C GLU A 334 -5.30 1.49 3.01
N TYR A 335 -4.83 1.39 4.25
CA TYR A 335 -4.40 0.16 4.92
C TYR A 335 -3.29 -0.60 4.16
N MET A 336 -2.41 0.10 3.45
CA MET A 336 -1.22 -0.45 2.81
C MET A 336 -0.05 -0.41 3.81
N PHE A 337 0.02 -1.41 4.69
CA PHE A 337 0.97 -1.43 5.80
C PHE A 337 2.42 -1.67 5.35
N ARG A 338 2.63 -2.41 4.26
CA ARG A 338 3.96 -2.59 3.66
C ARG A 338 4.46 -1.27 3.08
N ASP A 339 3.60 -0.54 2.39
CA ASP A 339 3.95 0.76 1.81
C ASP A 339 4.08 1.85 2.90
N ALA A 340 3.28 1.79 3.97
CA ALA A 340 3.45 2.63 5.14
C ALA A 340 4.80 2.37 5.82
N LEU A 341 5.21 1.11 5.94
CA LEU A 341 6.53 0.75 6.46
C LEU A 341 7.67 1.23 5.54
N LYS A 342 7.48 1.10 4.22
CA LYS A 342 8.43 1.64 3.22
C LYS A 342 8.62 3.14 3.39
N THR A 343 7.54 3.91 3.35
CA THR A 343 7.58 5.38 3.38
C THR A 343 7.96 5.93 4.76
N GLY A 344 7.40 5.36 5.83
CA GLY A 344 7.52 5.86 7.20
C GLY A 344 8.71 5.33 7.99
N PHE A 345 9.48 4.40 7.41
CA PHE A 345 10.69 3.85 8.05
C PHE A 345 11.86 3.77 7.07
N TYR A 346 11.75 2.98 6.00
CA TYR A 346 12.86 2.74 5.08
C TYR A 346 13.29 3.98 4.28
N ASP A 347 12.34 4.66 3.64
CA ASP A 347 12.61 5.85 2.82
C ASP A 347 13.12 7.00 3.71
N LEU A 348 12.62 7.12 4.94
CA LEU A 348 13.13 8.07 5.93
C LEU A 348 14.59 7.80 6.31
N GLN A 349 14.96 6.54 6.56
CA GLN A 349 16.36 6.17 6.82
C GLN A 349 17.25 6.48 5.62
N ALA A 350 16.79 6.18 4.40
CA ALA A 350 17.51 6.51 3.19
C ALA A 350 17.71 8.03 3.04
N ALA A 351 16.68 8.83 3.30
CA ALA A 351 16.76 10.29 3.27
C ALA A 351 17.76 10.84 4.32
N ARG A 352 17.79 10.26 5.52
CA ARG A 352 18.78 10.60 6.55
C ARG A 352 20.20 10.27 6.09
N ASP A 353 20.42 9.08 5.55
CA ASP A 353 21.75 8.62 5.15
C ASP A 353 22.28 9.47 3.97
N GLU A 354 21.40 9.84 3.05
CA GLU A 354 21.70 10.79 1.97
C GLU A 354 21.99 12.20 2.51
N TYR A 355 21.21 12.67 3.48
CA TYR A 355 21.44 13.95 4.15
C TYR A 355 22.80 14.01 4.85
N ARG A 356 23.15 12.95 5.60
CA ARG A 356 24.46 12.80 6.24
C ARG A 356 25.58 12.91 5.22
N PHE A 357 25.44 12.21 4.09
CA PHE A 357 26.43 12.25 3.04
C PHE A 357 26.51 13.62 2.39
N SER A 358 25.37 14.24 2.10
CA SER A 358 25.25 15.57 1.50
C SER A 358 25.90 16.67 2.34
N CYS A 359 25.76 16.61 3.67
CA CYS A 359 26.37 17.58 4.58
C CYS A 359 27.91 17.52 4.62
N GLY A 360 28.50 16.32 4.50
CA GLY A 360 29.95 16.15 4.54
C GLY A 360 30.62 16.77 5.76
N THR A 361 31.67 17.56 5.54
CA THR A 361 32.43 18.22 6.62
C THR A 361 31.65 19.34 7.31
N ASN A 362 30.56 19.85 6.70
CA ASN A 362 29.74 20.90 7.31
C ASN A 362 28.90 20.37 8.48
N GLY A 363 28.77 19.05 8.59
CA GLY A 363 28.00 18.39 9.65
C GLY A 363 26.49 18.52 9.47
N MET A 364 25.76 17.58 10.08
CA MET A 364 24.30 17.58 10.10
C MET A 364 23.77 18.63 11.08
N ASN A 365 22.59 19.18 10.79
CA ASN A 365 21.90 20.11 11.67
C ASN A 365 21.24 19.38 12.84
N ARG A 366 21.44 19.87 14.07
CA ARG A 366 20.88 19.25 15.28
C ARG A 366 19.35 19.19 15.25
N ASP A 367 18.69 20.32 15.02
CA ASP A 367 17.23 20.43 15.16
C ASP A 367 16.51 19.55 14.12
N LEU A 368 17.08 19.40 12.92
CA LEU A 368 16.57 18.45 11.93
C LEU A 368 16.71 16.98 12.33
N LEU A 369 17.81 16.58 12.99
CA LEU A 369 17.95 15.22 13.48
C LEU A 369 16.95 14.92 14.61
N TRP A 370 16.65 15.90 15.47
CA TRP A 370 15.64 15.74 16.51
C TRP A 370 14.23 15.64 15.91
N ARG A 371 13.95 16.46 14.89
CA ARG A 371 12.72 16.35 14.10
C ARG A 371 12.60 14.97 13.45
N PHE A 372 13.67 14.47 12.84
CA PHE A 372 13.71 13.14 12.23
C PHE A 372 13.41 12.03 13.24
N MET A 373 14.06 12.06 14.41
CA MET A 373 13.83 11.07 15.46
C MET A 373 12.38 11.13 15.96
N ASP A 374 11.81 12.32 16.17
CA ASP A 374 10.39 12.49 16.55
C ASP A 374 9.44 11.91 15.49
N VAL A 375 9.63 12.31 14.23
CA VAL A 375 8.79 11.89 13.09
C VAL A 375 8.86 10.38 12.90
N GLN A 376 10.06 9.80 12.78
CA GLN A 376 10.21 8.37 12.53
C GLN A 376 9.64 7.53 13.68
N THR A 377 9.86 7.96 14.93
CA THR A 377 9.31 7.28 16.12
C THR A 377 7.77 7.24 16.09
N ARG A 378 7.14 8.35 15.72
CA ARG A 378 5.67 8.43 15.65
C ARG A 378 5.11 7.65 14.46
N LEU A 379 5.74 7.71 13.29
CA LEU A 379 5.30 6.98 12.10
C LEU A 379 5.40 5.45 12.27
N VAL A 380 6.43 4.95 12.96
CA VAL A 380 6.60 3.51 13.18
C VAL A 380 5.76 2.96 14.35
N THR A 381 5.20 3.83 15.20
CA THR A 381 4.45 3.46 16.41
C THR A 381 3.34 2.42 16.15
N PRO A 382 2.49 2.52 15.09
CA PRO A 382 1.46 1.52 14.84
C PRO A 382 2.01 0.11 14.56
N ILE A 383 3.25 0.01 14.05
CA ILE A 383 3.89 -1.25 13.67
C ILE A 383 4.76 -1.78 14.82
N CYS A 384 5.65 -0.96 15.37
CA CYS A 384 6.59 -1.31 16.44
C CYS A 384 6.40 -0.41 17.68
N PRO A 385 5.30 -0.59 18.43
CA PRO A 385 4.95 0.32 19.52
C PRO A 385 5.92 0.26 20.70
N HIS A 386 6.53 -0.89 21.02
CA HIS A 386 7.40 -1.00 22.19
C HIS A 386 8.76 -0.31 21.95
N TYR A 387 9.32 -0.49 20.75
CA TYR A 387 10.47 0.23 20.22
C TYR A 387 10.20 1.73 20.22
N ALA A 388 9.08 2.15 19.64
CA ALA A 388 8.73 3.55 19.55
C ALA A 388 8.58 4.18 20.95
N GLU A 389 7.94 3.47 21.89
CA GLU A 389 7.81 3.94 23.27
C GLU A 389 9.17 4.04 23.98
N TYR A 390 10.08 3.08 23.77
CA TYR A 390 11.44 3.17 24.29
C TYR A 390 12.16 4.41 23.75
N VAL A 391 12.17 4.62 22.43
CA VAL A 391 12.80 5.80 21.82
C VAL A 391 12.18 7.09 22.38
N TRP A 392 10.86 7.17 22.43
CA TRP A 392 10.11 8.34 22.89
C TRP A 392 10.42 8.70 24.35
N ARG A 393 10.39 7.72 25.25
CA ARG A 393 10.56 7.92 26.70
C ARG A 393 12.02 8.00 27.10
N MET A 394 12.84 7.09 26.59
CA MET A 394 14.19 6.86 27.07
C MET A 394 15.21 7.68 26.32
N LEU A 395 15.08 7.85 25.00
CA LEU A 395 16.04 8.60 24.19
C LEU A 395 15.61 10.07 24.07
N LEU A 396 14.38 10.31 23.63
CA LEU A 396 13.84 11.66 23.42
C LEU A 396 13.33 12.34 24.71
N LYS A 397 13.36 11.62 25.85
CA LYS A 397 12.99 12.11 27.19
C LYS A 397 11.64 12.81 27.25
N LYS A 398 10.65 12.32 26.49
CA LYS A 398 9.28 12.85 26.51
C LYS A 398 8.51 12.31 27.71
N ASP A 399 7.70 13.16 28.35
CA ASP A 399 7.00 12.81 29.59
C ASP A 399 5.74 11.96 29.39
N THR A 400 5.16 11.99 28.18
CA THR A 400 3.93 11.25 27.82
C THR A 400 4.25 9.98 27.04
N PHE A 401 3.24 9.13 26.83
CA PHE A 401 3.35 7.97 25.94
C PHE A 401 3.31 8.40 24.47
N VAL A 402 4.03 7.70 23.58
CA VAL A 402 4.06 8.04 22.14
C VAL A 402 2.69 7.86 21.50
N ILE A 403 1.90 6.88 21.98
CA ILE A 403 0.53 6.64 21.53
C ILE A 403 -0.41 7.84 21.78
N LYS A 404 -0.02 8.79 22.65
CA LYS A 404 -0.77 10.03 22.91
C LYS A 404 -0.20 11.25 22.19
N ALA A 405 0.89 11.09 21.44
CA ALA A 405 1.54 12.19 20.72
C ALA A 405 0.78 12.61 19.44
N GLY A 406 -0.09 11.75 18.91
CA GLY A 406 -0.82 11.98 17.65
C GLY A 406 0.08 11.86 16.41
N TRP A 407 -0.48 12.12 15.24
CA TRP A 407 0.24 12.09 13.95
C TRP A 407 1.22 13.27 13.81
N PRO A 408 2.46 13.07 13.30
CA PRO A 408 3.42 14.14 13.11
C PRO A 408 2.89 15.25 12.19
N VAL A 409 3.21 16.50 12.54
CA VAL A 409 2.85 17.67 11.74
C VAL A 409 3.89 17.83 10.63
N ALA A 410 3.41 17.99 9.41
CA ALA A 410 4.22 18.25 8.23
C ALA A 410 3.75 19.50 7.50
N ASP A 411 4.70 20.23 6.94
CA ASP A 411 4.42 21.30 5.98
C ASP A 411 4.03 20.70 4.63
N ARG A 412 3.49 21.54 3.73
CA ARG A 412 3.16 21.09 2.37
C ARG A 412 4.44 20.65 1.65
N PRO A 413 4.52 19.40 1.15
CA PRO A 413 5.68 18.94 0.41
C PRO A 413 6.00 19.76 -0.85
N ASP A 414 7.27 20.13 -0.99
CA ASP A 414 7.83 20.69 -2.22
C ASP A 414 8.32 19.56 -3.14
N ARG A 415 7.46 19.19 -4.09
CA ARG A 415 7.77 18.16 -5.10
C ARG A 415 8.85 18.62 -6.10
N THR A 416 8.98 19.92 -6.32
CA THR A 416 10.00 20.50 -7.22
C THR A 416 11.39 20.35 -6.59
N LEU A 417 11.52 20.62 -5.29
CA LEU A 417 12.79 20.43 -4.56
C LEU A 417 13.23 18.96 -4.56
N ARG A 418 12.31 18.01 -4.35
CA ARG A 418 12.62 16.57 -4.47
C ARG A 418 13.11 16.21 -5.87
N TRP A 419 12.51 16.79 -6.90
CA TRP A 419 12.94 16.56 -8.28
C TRP A 419 14.34 17.14 -8.52
N ALA A 420 14.58 18.38 -8.09
CA ALA A 420 15.89 19.02 -8.18
C ALA A 420 16.98 18.18 -7.48
N ASP A 421 16.72 17.68 -6.28
CA ASP A 421 17.67 16.81 -5.57
C ASP A 421 17.91 15.49 -6.30
N LYS A 422 16.85 14.81 -6.76
CA LYS A 422 17.01 13.59 -7.59
C LYS A 422 17.84 13.84 -8.84
N TYR A 423 17.67 15.00 -9.49
CA TYR A 423 18.47 15.41 -10.63
C TYR A 423 19.96 15.57 -10.26
N VAL A 424 20.28 16.22 -9.14
CA VAL A 424 21.67 16.34 -8.65
C VAL A 424 22.28 14.96 -8.41
N GLN A 425 21.59 14.08 -7.70
CA GLN A 425 22.09 12.74 -7.37
C GLN A 425 22.30 11.87 -8.61
N GLN A 426 21.37 11.89 -9.56
CA GLN A 426 21.49 11.17 -10.84
C GLN A 426 22.61 11.75 -11.70
N SER A 427 22.79 13.07 -11.72
CA SER A 427 23.87 13.75 -12.42
C SER A 427 25.22 13.34 -11.84
N ILE A 428 25.36 13.35 -10.51
CA ILE A 428 26.57 12.88 -9.81
C ILE A 428 26.87 11.41 -10.15
N ALA A 429 25.88 10.53 -10.09
CA ALA A 429 26.08 9.12 -10.42
C ALA A 429 26.52 8.92 -11.88
N THR A 430 25.97 9.69 -12.81
CA THR A 430 26.34 9.68 -14.23
C THR A 430 27.76 10.22 -14.43
N MET A 431 28.09 11.35 -13.82
CA MET A 431 29.42 11.95 -13.85
C MET A 431 30.48 11.00 -13.30
N ARG A 432 30.21 10.30 -12.19
CA ARG A 432 31.11 9.27 -11.64
C ARG A 432 31.40 8.16 -12.64
N LYS A 433 30.37 7.59 -13.26
CA LYS A 433 30.53 6.54 -14.29
C LYS A 433 31.36 7.02 -15.48
N LEU A 434 31.17 8.27 -15.91
CA LEU A 434 31.94 8.85 -17.02
C LEU A 434 33.40 9.09 -16.63
N LEU A 435 33.66 9.60 -15.43
CA LEU A 435 35.01 9.78 -14.89
C LEU A 435 35.75 8.44 -14.77
N GLU A 436 35.09 7.42 -14.22
CA GLU A 436 35.64 6.05 -14.14
C GLU A 436 36.00 5.52 -15.53
N LYS A 437 35.12 5.69 -16.52
CA LYS A 437 35.38 5.26 -17.90
C LYS A 437 36.59 5.99 -18.52
N GLN A 438 36.78 7.27 -18.21
CA GLN A 438 37.93 8.06 -18.68
C GLN A 438 39.24 7.63 -18.00
N THR A 439 39.21 7.39 -16.68
CA THR A 439 40.40 6.99 -15.90
C THR A 439 40.83 5.53 -16.09
N SER A 440 39.90 4.61 -16.32
CA SER A 440 40.18 3.17 -16.43
C SER A 440 40.56 2.72 -17.85
N GLY A 441 40.42 3.60 -18.84
CA GLY A 441 40.58 3.28 -20.25
C GLY A 441 39.48 2.34 -20.77
N SER A 442 39.11 2.48 -22.04
CA SER A 442 38.17 1.54 -22.65
C SER A 442 38.81 0.15 -22.74
N LYS A 443 38.39 -0.82 -21.91
CA LYS A 443 38.78 -2.22 -22.05
C LYS A 443 38.34 -2.75 -23.43
N LYS A 444 39.19 -2.63 -24.45
CA LYS A 444 39.07 -3.45 -25.66
C LYS A 444 39.39 -4.90 -25.27
N LYS A 445 38.46 -5.83 -25.54
CA LYS A 445 38.70 -7.27 -25.38
C LYS A 445 40.00 -7.64 -26.11
N GLY A 446 41.02 -8.07 -25.36
CA GLY A 446 42.22 -8.73 -25.91
C GLY A 446 43.55 -7.97 -25.89
N ALA A 447 43.70 -6.80 -25.24
CA ALA A 447 45.00 -6.12 -25.11
C ALA A 447 45.58 -6.20 -23.67
N PRO A 448 46.91 -6.24 -23.48
CA PRO A 448 47.53 -6.31 -22.15
C PRO A 448 47.21 -5.05 -21.33
N VAL A 449 46.99 -5.25 -20.03
CA VAL A 449 46.79 -4.16 -19.06
C VAL A 449 48.08 -3.34 -18.99
N THR A 450 48.06 -2.15 -19.59
CA THR A 450 49.06 -1.11 -19.31
C THR A 450 48.68 -0.44 -18.00
N VAL A 451 49.63 -0.36 -17.08
CA VAL A 451 49.48 0.36 -15.81
C VAL A 451 49.23 1.84 -16.14
N PRO A 452 48.17 2.47 -15.62
CA PRO A 452 47.91 3.88 -15.88
C PRO A 452 49.07 4.72 -15.31
N SER A 453 49.68 5.56 -16.14
CA SER A 453 50.65 6.54 -15.67
C SER A 453 49.96 7.54 -14.73
N THR A 454 50.58 7.79 -13.58
CA THR A 454 50.10 8.70 -12.54
C THR A 454 50.01 10.18 -12.96
N GLU A 455 50.43 10.52 -14.19
CA GLU A 455 50.53 11.91 -14.69
C GLU A 455 49.25 12.44 -15.37
N ASN A 456 48.19 11.64 -15.54
CA ASN A 456 46.98 12.06 -16.28
C ASN A 456 45.67 11.83 -15.51
N LYS A 457 45.66 11.98 -14.18
CA LYS A 457 44.39 11.92 -13.43
C LYS A 457 43.65 13.25 -13.60
N PRO A 458 42.36 13.24 -13.99
CA PRO A 458 41.59 14.47 -14.08
C PRO A 458 41.49 15.18 -12.72
N THR A 459 41.78 16.47 -12.69
CA THR A 459 41.74 17.34 -11.50
C THR A 459 40.59 18.35 -11.58
N ILE A 460 40.14 18.70 -12.80
CA ILE A 460 39.10 19.70 -13.06
C ILE A 460 37.90 19.05 -13.76
N GLY A 461 36.68 19.33 -13.29
CA GLY A 461 35.43 18.94 -13.93
C GLY A 461 34.65 20.15 -14.42
N LEU A 462 34.37 20.22 -15.72
CA LEU A 462 33.53 21.24 -16.33
C LEU A 462 32.16 20.64 -16.66
N ILE A 463 31.09 21.15 -16.06
CA ILE A 463 29.72 20.65 -16.22
C ILE A 463 28.96 21.65 -17.09
N TYR A 464 28.66 21.25 -18.33
CA TYR A 464 27.94 22.09 -19.27
C TYR A 464 26.44 21.82 -19.19
N VAL A 465 25.66 22.89 -19.02
CA VAL A 465 24.20 22.85 -18.89
C VAL A 465 23.58 23.62 -20.04
N ASN A 466 22.48 23.09 -20.57
CA ASN A 466 21.56 23.81 -21.44
C ASN A 466 20.16 23.69 -20.82
N GLU A 467 19.65 24.78 -20.24
CA GLU A 467 18.40 24.80 -19.48
C GLU A 467 17.15 24.87 -20.36
N LEU A 468 17.33 25.04 -21.67
CA LEU A 468 16.24 25.11 -22.63
C LEU A 468 16.30 23.95 -23.62
N TYR A 469 15.22 23.18 -23.73
CA TYR A 469 15.06 22.25 -24.84
C TYR A 469 14.96 23.06 -26.14
N ASP A 470 15.83 22.75 -27.09
CA ASP A 470 15.90 23.39 -28.40
C ASP A 470 15.79 22.35 -29.53
N GLY A 471 15.80 22.86 -30.77
CA GLY A 471 15.79 22.04 -31.98
C GLY A 471 14.68 21.00 -32.03
N TRP A 472 15.04 19.75 -32.33
CA TRP A 472 14.05 18.69 -32.52
C TRP A 472 13.36 18.24 -31.22
N LYS A 473 14.00 18.43 -30.06
CA LYS A 473 13.41 18.08 -28.76
C LYS A 473 12.29 19.05 -28.39
N ALA A 474 12.51 20.36 -28.58
CA ALA A 474 11.49 21.38 -28.37
C ALA A 474 10.24 21.14 -29.22
N GLU A 475 10.43 20.81 -30.51
CA GLU A 475 9.35 20.49 -31.41
C GLU A 475 8.55 19.26 -30.93
N CYS A 476 9.24 18.21 -30.47
CA CYS A 476 8.60 17.02 -29.91
C CYS A 476 7.75 17.35 -28.68
N LEU A 477 8.23 18.20 -27.77
CA LEU A 477 7.50 18.61 -26.57
C LEU A 477 6.26 19.44 -26.93
N ASN A 478 6.38 20.37 -27.88
CA ASN A 478 5.26 21.16 -28.38
C ASN A 478 4.18 20.28 -29.03
N ILE A 479 4.59 19.26 -29.80
CA ILE A 479 3.67 18.28 -30.37
C ILE A 479 2.92 17.53 -29.26
N LEU A 480 3.63 17.01 -28.26
CA LEU A 480 2.99 16.30 -27.14
C LEU A 480 2.02 17.20 -26.39
N ARG A 481 2.42 18.45 -26.12
CA ARG A 481 1.58 19.44 -25.44
C ARG A 481 0.31 19.76 -26.21
N ALA A 482 0.39 19.92 -27.52
CA ALA A 482 -0.77 20.16 -28.38
C ALA A 482 -1.72 18.95 -28.45
N ASN A 483 -1.24 17.75 -28.09
CA ASN A 483 -1.99 16.49 -28.13
C ASN A 483 -2.25 15.91 -26.73
N PHE A 484 -2.16 16.72 -25.68
CA PHE A 484 -2.42 16.31 -24.30
C PHE A 484 -3.72 16.93 -23.79
N ASP A 485 -4.65 16.09 -23.37
CA ASP A 485 -5.85 16.49 -22.65
C ASP A 485 -5.54 16.54 -21.15
N ALA A 486 -5.52 17.76 -20.59
CA ALA A 486 -5.20 17.99 -19.19
C ALA A 486 -6.32 17.57 -18.23
N GLU A 487 -7.58 17.54 -18.68
CA GLU A 487 -8.73 17.13 -17.86
C GLU A 487 -8.82 15.61 -17.78
N ALA A 488 -8.64 14.93 -18.91
CA ALA A 488 -8.65 13.47 -18.99
C ALA A 488 -7.30 12.82 -18.58
N CYS A 489 -6.24 13.62 -18.46
CA CYS A 489 -4.84 13.17 -18.27
C CYS A 489 -4.44 12.11 -19.32
N GLN A 490 -4.77 12.37 -20.58
CA GLN A 490 -4.57 11.43 -21.68
C GLN A 490 -3.99 12.11 -22.91
N PHE A 491 -3.26 11.33 -23.70
CA PHE A 491 -2.75 11.78 -24.98
C PHE A 491 -3.64 11.31 -26.12
N ALA A 492 -3.68 12.09 -27.20
CA ALA A 492 -4.25 11.66 -28.46
C ALA A 492 -3.63 10.32 -28.93
N PRO A 493 -4.34 9.55 -29.78
CA PRO A 493 -3.82 8.31 -30.35
C PRO A 493 -2.43 8.50 -30.99
N ASP A 494 -1.55 7.50 -30.86
CA ASP A 494 -0.17 7.59 -31.37
C ASP A 494 -0.11 7.87 -32.89
N SER A 495 -1.15 7.50 -33.64
CA SER A 495 -1.28 7.83 -35.07
C SER A 495 -1.36 9.34 -35.33
N GLU A 496 -2.02 10.09 -34.46
CA GLU A 496 -2.16 11.55 -34.57
C GLU A 496 -0.85 12.25 -34.20
N ILE A 497 -0.19 11.80 -33.14
CA ILE A 497 1.14 12.30 -32.73
C ILE A 497 2.18 12.05 -33.85
N GLN A 498 2.14 10.89 -34.49
CA GLN A 498 3.03 10.59 -35.63
C GLN A 498 2.72 11.46 -36.86
N ALA A 499 1.44 11.76 -37.12
CA ALA A 499 1.05 12.65 -38.21
C ALA A 499 1.52 14.08 -37.95
N ALA A 500 1.37 14.59 -36.71
CA ALA A 500 1.87 15.89 -36.29
C ALA A 500 3.40 15.97 -36.40
N LEU A 501 4.13 14.93 -35.98
CA LEU A 501 5.58 14.85 -36.16
C LEU A 501 5.98 14.88 -37.64
N LYS A 502 5.24 14.21 -38.53
CA LYS A 502 5.51 14.23 -39.97
C LYS A 502 5.31 15.61 -40.60
N GLN A 503 4.36 16.39 -40.08
CA GLN A 503 4.06 17.74 -40.57
C GLN A 503 4.99 18.82 -39.99
N SER A 504 5.64 18.54 -38.86
CA SER A 504 6.57 19.45 -38.17
C SER A 504 7.79 19.85 -39.01
N ASN A 505 8.45 20.93 -38.63
CA ASN A 505 9.68 21.41 -39.28
C ASN A 505 10.78 20.33 -39.29
N VAL A 506 10.89 19.56 -38.20
CA VAL A 506 11.84 18.45 -38.07
C VAL A 506 11.47 17.28 -39.00
N GLY A 507 10.18 16.99 -39.12
CA GLY A 507 9.64 15.95 -40.00
C GLY A 507 9.91 16.20 -41.48
N GLN A 508 10.02 17.47 -41.87
CA GLN A 508 10.26 17.90 -43.26
C GLN A 508 11.75 18.02 -43.62
N GLN A 509 12.66 18.08 -42.64
CA GLN A 509 14.09 18.37 -42.85
C GLN A 509 14.94 17.17 -43.31
N ALA A 510 14.43 15.93 -43.26
CA ALA A 510 15.21 14.73 -43.61
C ALA A 510 14.35 13.50 -43.99
N ASN A 511 14.99 12.35 -44.22
CA ASN A 511 14.30 11.06 -44.34
C ASN A 511 13.48 10.79 -43.08
N PHE A 512 12.15 10.77 -43.20
CA PHE A 512 11.23 10.61 -42.08
C PHE A 512 11.51 9.36 -41.22
N LYS A 513 12.05 8.28 -41.82
CA LYS A 513 12.44 7.07 -41.08
C LYS A 513 13.59 7.32 -40.10
N GLN A 514 14.51 8.25 -40.42
CA GLN A 514 15.58 8.67 -39.51
C GLN A 514 15.05 9.60 -38.42
N VAL A 515 14.15 10.53 -38.78
CA VAL A 515 13.47 11.40 -37.82
C VAL A 515 12.69 10.59 -36.79
N GLN A 516 11.95 9.55 -37.23
CA GLN A 516 11.24 8.64 -36.33
C GLN A 516 12.20 7.91 -35.37
N LYS A 517 13.33 7.39 -35.88
CA LYS A 517 14.33 6.72 -35.03
C LYS A 517 14.90 7.64 -33.94
N LEU A 518 14.99 8.94 -34.21
CA LEU A 518 15.48 9.95 -33.29
C LEU A 518 14.40 10.40 -32.29
N CYS A 519 13.22 10.77 -32.78
CA CYS A 519 12.18 11.44 -32.00
C CYS A 519 11.30 10.47 -31.19
N MET A 520 11.00 9.28 -31.70
CA MET A 520 10.04 8.37 -31.07
C MET A 520 10.45 7.91 -29.65
N PRO A 521 11.73 7.57 -29.37
CA PRO A 521 12.14 7.24 -28.01
C PRO A 521 11.93 8.39 -27.03
N PHE A 522 12.22 9.63 -27.46
CA PHE A 522 12.04 10.83 -26.64
C PHE A 522 10.57 11.16 -26.41
N LEU A 523 9.73 11.08 -27.46
CA LEU A 523 8.29 11.26 -27.35
C LEU A 523 7.67 10.26 -26.37
N ARG A 524 8.07 8.98 -26.45
CA ARG A 524 7.59 7.94 -25.53
C ARG A 524 8.01 8.23 -24.11
N PHE A 525 9.29 8.54 -23.89
CA PHE A 525 9.81 8.90 -22.57
C PHE A 525 9.05 10.09 -21.95
N LYS A 526 8.83 11.16 -22.72
CA LYS A 526 8.10 12.35 -22.25
C LYS A 526 6.60 12.13 -22.06
N LYS A 527 6.00 11.23 -22.84
CA LYS A 527 4.62 10.78 -22.65
C LYS A 527 4.46 10.03 -21.33
N ASP A 528 5.35 9.08 -21.05
CA ASP A 528 5.37 8.33 -19.79
C ASP A 528 5.61 9.27 -18.59
N GLU A 529 6.52 10.25 -18.74
CA GLU A 529 6.80 11.25 -17.70
C GLU A 529 5.59 12.17 -17.44
N ALA A 530 4.94 12.69 -18.50
CA ALA A 530 3.77 13.56 -18.36
C ALA A 530 2.55 12.86 -17.75
N LEU A 531 2.37 11.56 -17.99
CA LEU A 531 1.32 10.77 -17.32
C LEU A 531 1.61 10.57 -15.82
N SER A 532 2.88 10.65 -15.42
CA SER A 532 3.32 10.48 -14.04
C SER A 532 3.31 11.78 -13.23
N VAL A 533 3.86 12.86 -13.79
CA VAL A 533 4.05 14.15 -13.08
C VAL A 533 3.18 15.30 -13.61
N GLY A 534 2.40 15.07 -14.67
CA GLY A 534 1.51 16.05 -15.28
C GLY A 534 2.13 16.83 -16.45
N VAL A 535 1.34 17.77 -17.00
CA VAL A 535 1.68 18.55 -18.22
C VAL A 535 2.99 19.35 -18.14
N GLN A 536 3.46 19.60 -16.92
CA GLN A 536 4.72 20.30 -16.62
C GLN A 536 5.94 19.51 -17.13
N ALA A 537 5.86 18.18 -17.25
CA ALA A 537 6.92 17.38 -17.88
C ALA A 537 7.20 17.77 -19.34
N LEU A 538 6.23 18.43 -19.98
CA LEU A 538 6.28 18.90 -21.36
C LEU A 538 6.80 20.34 -21.48
N ASP A 539 7.19 20.98 -20.38
CA ASP A 539 7.79 22.31 -20.43
C ASP A 539 9.16 22.26 -21.12
N LEU A 540 9.50 23.36 -21.81
CA LEU A 540 10.80 23.50 -22.48
C LEU A 540 11.95 23.68 -21.48
N MET A 541 11.63 23.97 -20.22
CA MET A 541 12.56 24.10 -19.12
C MET A 541 12.11 23.19 -17.97
N LEU A 542 13.05 22.77 -17.14
CA LEU A 542 12.70 22.09 -15.89
C LEU A 542 12.04 23.06 -14.90
N PRO A 543 11.25 22.59 -13.92
CA PRO A 543 10.59 23.46 -12.94
C PRO A 543 11.56 24.09 -11.91
N PHE A 544 12.87 23.88 -12.06
CA PHE A 544 13.95 24.45 -11.26
C PHE A 544 15.11 24.85 -12.17
N GLY A 545 15.92 25.82 -11.75
CA GLY A 545 17.15 26.21 -12.46
C GLY A 545 18.24 25.16 -12.27
N GLU A 546 18.63 24.46 -13.33
CA GLU A 546 19.66 23.42 -13.28
C GLU A 546 21.02 23.99 -12.91
N MET A 547 21.38 25.14 -13.50
CA MET A 547 22.66 25.77 -13.21
C MET A 547 22.74 26.20 -11.75
N GLU A 548 21.68 26.83 -11.23
CA GLU A 548 21.60 27.27 -9.82
C GLU A 548 21.71 26.08 -8.86
N VAL A 549 20.93 25.03 -9.11
CA VAL A 549 20.93 23.83 -8.25
C VAL A 549 22.28 23.11 -8.26
N LEU A 550 22.93 22.98 -9.43
CA LEU A 550 24.29 22.40 -9.50
C LEU A 550 25.33 23.31 -8.83
N GLN A 551 25.19 24.63 -8.95
CA GLN A 551 26.06 25.61 -8.32
C GLN A 551 25.97 25.56 -6.79
N GLU A 552 24.75 25.52 -6.24
CA GLU A 552 24.51 25.41 -4.79
C GLU A 552 25.08 24.09 -4.21
N ASN A 553 25.22 23.05 -5.05
CA ASN A 553 25.73 21.73 -4.68
C ASN A 553 27.15 21.43 -5.20
N LEU A 554 27.94 22.44 -5.59
CA LEU A 554 29.28 22.25 -6.16
C LEU A 554 30.23 21.46 -5.26
N GLU A 555 30.27 21.76 -3.97
CA GLU A 555 31.16 21.06 -3.03
C GLU A 555 30.77 19.59 -2.83
N LEU A 556 29.46 19.29 -2.90
CA LEU A 556 28.97 17.92 -2.90
C LEU A 556 29.47 17.18 -4.14
N ILE A 557 29.25 17.75 -5.32
CA ILE A 557 29.67 17.18 -6.61
C ILE A 557 31.18 16.96 -6.64
N LYS A 558 31.96 17.98 -6.25
CA LYS A 558 33.43 17.94 -6.18
C LYS A 558 33.94 16.79 -5.31
N ARG A 559 33.41 16.67 -4.09
CA ARG A 559 33.76 15.59 -3.16
C ARG A 559 33.38 14.22 -3.71
N HIS A 560 32.22 14.11 -4.35
CA HIS A 560 31.77 12.84 -4.92
C HIS A 560 32.64 12.37 -6.08
N LEU A 561 33.13 13.29 -6.90
CA LEU A 561 33.98 12.99 -8.05
C LEU A 561 35.47 12.88 -7.67
N GLY A 562 35.86 13.35 -6.48
CA GLY A 562 37.26 13.36 -6.04
C GLY A 562 38.13 14.29 -6.89
N LEU A 563 37.55 15.40 -7.35
CA LEU A 563 38.21 16.43 -8.16
C LEU A 563 38.66 17.61 -7.29
N GLU A 564 39.66 18.36 -7.75
CA GLU A 564 40.15 19.56 -7.07
C GLU A 564 39.26 20.78 -7.36
N GLN A 565 38.73 20.85 -8.60
CA GLN A 565 37.86 21.93 -9.04
C GLN A 565 36.69 21.40 -9.86
N VAL A 566 35.51 21.97 -9.64
CA VAL A 566 34.33 21.75 -10.48
C VAL A 566 33.73 23.11 -10.86
N GLN A 567 33.32 23.27 -12.11
CA GLN A 567 32.64 24.47 -12.60
C GLN A 567 31.36 24.09 -13.33
N VAL A 568 30.29 24.86 -13.14
CA VAL A 568 29.04 24.76 -13.91
C VAL A 568 29.04 25.88 -14.94
N LEU A 569 28.90 25.51 -16.22
CA LEU A 569 29.11 26.37 -17.37
C LEU A 569 27.88 26.33 -18.29
N ASN A 570 27.60 27.44 -18.98
CA ASN A 570 26.50 27.52 -19.93
C ASN A 570 26.95 27.04 -21.31
N ALA A 571 26.29 26.00 -21.84
CA ALA A 571 26.62 25.40 -23.13
C ALA A 571 26.40 26.32 -24.34
N LEU A 572 25.59 27.38 -24.19
CA LEU A 572 25.31 28.37 -25.24
C LEU A 572 26.29 29.55 -25.19
N ASN A 573 27.04 29.73 -24.10
CA ASN A 573 28.02 30.79 -23.98
C ASN A 573 29.35 30.35 -24.62
N LYS A 574 29.80 31.10 -25.63
CA LYS A 574 31.03 30.80 -26.37
C LYS A 574 32.28 30.82 -25.49
N ASP A 575 32.38 31.77 -24.56
CA ASP A 575 33.52 31.89 -23.65
C ASP A 575 33.59 30.71 -22.68
N ASP A 576 32.45 30.15 -22.33
CA ASP A 576 32.37 28.95 -21.49
C ASP A 576 32.76 27.69 -22.28
N VAL A 577 32.30 27.55 -23.52
CA VAL A 577 32.67 26.44 -24.42
C VAL A 577 34.17 26.42 -24.70
N ASP A 578 34.79 27.59 -24.86
CA ASP A 578 36.23 27.71 -25.12
C ASP A 578 37.07 27.14 -23.95
N LYS A 579 36.53 27.08 -22.72
CA LYS A 579 37.20 26.46 -21.55
C LYS A 579 37.37 24.94 -21.71
N ALA A 580 36.57 24.27 -22.54
CA ALA A 580 36.76 22.85 -22.86
C ALA A 580 38.04 22.59 -23.68
N GLY A 581 38.60 23.62 -24.32
CA GLY A 581 39.80 23.52 -25.16
C GLY A 581 39.69 22.41 -26.21
N LYS A 582 40.66 21.49 -26.24
CA LYS A 582 40.70 20.35 -27.17
C LYS A 582 39.54 19.34 -27.02
N HIS A 583 38.74 19.48 -25.97
CA HIS A 583 37.61 18.60 -25.67
C HIS A 583 36.25 19.22 -26.05
N ALA A 584 36.21 20.43 -26.63
CA ALA A 584 34.98 21.10 -27.04
C ALA A 584 34.11 20.25 -28.00
N ASP A 585 34.74 19.43 -28.84
CA ASP A 585 34.03 18.50 -29.74
C ASP A 585 33.11 17.51 -29.00
N LEU A 586 33.37 17.21 -27.72
CA LEU A 586 32.52 16.36 -26.90
C LEU A 586 31.14 16.98 -26.67
N LEU A 587 31.04 18.31 -26.63
CA LEU A 587 29.76 19.02 -26.53
C LEU A 587 28.93 18.89 -27.80
N SER A 588 29.55 18.64 -28.96
CA SER A 588 28.83 18.34 -30.19
C SER A 588 28.45 16.86 -30.30
N GLN A 589 29.26 15.96 -29.75
CA GLN A 589 29.00 14.51 -29.73
C GLN A 589 27.94 14.11 -28.69
N SER A 590 27.87 14.84 -27.58
CA SER A 590 26.91 14.63 -26.49
C SER A 590 26.42 15.98 -26.02
N PRO A 591 25.50 16.61 -26.78
CA PRO A 591 25.00 17.94 -26.45
C PRO A 591 24.21 17.91 -25.14
N PRO A 592 24.47 18.83 -24.20
CA PRO A 592 23.69 18.94 -22.99
C PRO A 592 22.26 19.31 -23.35
N SER A 593 21.32 18.78 -22.58
CA SER A 593 19.90 19.13 -22.69
C SER A 593 19.27 19.11 -21.31
N PRO A 594 18.12 19.75 -21.10
CA PRO A 594 17.57 19.86 -19.77
C PRO A 594 17.40 18.50 -19.08
N GLY A 595 17.92 18.38 -17.86
CA GLY A 595 17.96 17.15 -17.07
C GLY A 595 19.14 16.22 -17.38
N SER A 596 20.00 16.58 -18.33
CA SER A 596 21.14 15.76 -18.79
C SER A 596 22.34 16.66 -19.11
N PRO A 597 23.07 17.15 -18.08
CA PRO A 597 24.26 17.95 -18.27
C PRO A 597 25.42 17.11 -18.86
N THR A 598 26.33 17.78 -19.56
CA THR A 598 27.50 17.13 -20.18
C THR A 598 28.76 17.47 -19.39
N PRO A 599 29.38 16.50 -18.69
CA PRO A 599 30.64 16.71 -17.98
C PRO A 599 31.86 16.52 -18.90
N ILE A 600 32.87 17.36 -18.72
CA ILE A 600 34.20 17.22 -19.33
C ILE A 600 35.24 17.25 -18.22
N PHE A 601 36.09 16.23 -18.15
CA PHE A 601 37.13 16.12 -17.13
C PHE A 601 38.50 16.42 -17.72
N LEU A 602 39.21 17.37 -17.13
CA LEU A 602 40.53 17.85 -17.53
C LEU A 602 41.57 17.49 -16.46
N SER A 603 42.80 17.24 -16.89
CA SER A 603 43.95 16.94 -16.02
C SER A 603 44.70 18.20 -15.60
#